data_AF-A0A810BS18-F1
#
_entry.id   AF-A0A810BS18-F1
#
_cell.length_a   1.000
_cell.length_b   1.000
_cell.length_c   1.000
_cell.angle_alpha   90.00
_cell.angle_beta   90.00
_cell.angle_gamma   90.00
#
_symmetry.space_group_name_H-M   'P 1'
#
loop_
_entity.id
_entity.type
_entity.pdbx_description
1 polymer ?
#
loop_
_entity_poly.entity_id
_entity_poly.type
_entity_poly.pdbx_seq_one_letter_code
_entity_poly.pdbx_strand_id
1 'polypeptide(L)'
;MPVEFEYRDPSLTIEELAVKAGCQPSAVREAIELYGPQFKNMDGELLYRGSQSQFAGMTIEEWCATTHLKEIKPHWFFADEIQSLEEAAFGGPKNKPNLAARGQLVREVGQALYDDLMRRWGASHTTNGVRPGPEPKKDEKPRSPESKATQNNPWSASNWNITRQGEIVKALGLAKAQGIAKAAGSYIGATKPATAH
;
A
#
# COMPACT_ATOMS: atom_id res chain seq x y z
N MET A 1 46.70 -33.26 12.15
CA MET A 1 46.18 -33.49 10.79
C MET A 1 45.94 -32.12 10.19
N PRO A 2 46.49 -31.80 9.01
CA PRO A 2 46.17 -30.53 8.35
C PRO A 2 44.67 -30.52 8.08
N VAL A 3 43.98 -29.49 8.58
CA VAL A 3 42.58 -29.25 8.23
C VAL A 3 42.63 -28.71 6.80
N GLU A 4 42.24 -29.54 5.83
CA GLU A 4 42.04 -29.08 4.45
C GLU A 4 40.83 -28.14 4.47
N PHE A 5 41.09 -26.83 4.49
CA PHE A 5 40.05 -25.84 4.32
C PHE A 5 39.70 -25.78 2.84
N GLU A 6 38.50 -26.24 2.49
CA GLU A 6 37.97 -26.15 1.14
C GLU A 6 37.79 -24.67 0.78
N TYR A 7 38.56 -24.19 -0.20
CA TYR A 7 38.46 -22.82 -0.66
C TYR A 7 37.15 -22.63 -1.42
N ARG A 8 36.27 -21.75 -0.90
CA ARG A 8 35.05 -21.35 -1.60
C ARG A 8 35.27 -20.00 -2.28
N ASP A 9 35.01 -19.92 -3.58
CA ASP A 9 35.03 -18.64 -4.29
C ASP A 9 33.79 -17.81 -3.91
N PRO A 10 33.95 -16.59 -3.39
CA PRO A 10 32.83 -15.73 -3.05
C PRO A 10 31.89 -15.47 -4.23
N SER A 11 32.44 -15.31 -5.44
CA SER A 11 31.70 -14.94 -6.65
C SER A 11 30.77 -16.06 -7.08
N LEU A 12 31.30 -17.29 -7.14
CA LEU A 12 30.53 -18.49 -7.50
C LEU A 12 29.45 -18.78 -6.46
N THR A 13 29.79 -18.63 -5.18
CA THR A 13 28.85 -18.89 -4.08
C THR A 13 27.71 -17.86 -4.09
N ILE A 14 28.00 -16.58 -4.36
CA ILE A 14 26.98 -15.54 -4.53
C ILE A 14 26.10 -15.85 -5.74
N GLU A 15 26.70 -16.25 -6.88
CA GLU A 15 25.94 -16.58 -8.09
C GLU A 15 24.93 -17.70 -7.83
N GLU A 16 25.38 -18.83 -7.29
CA GLU A 16 24.53 -19.99 -6.99
C GLU A 16 23.39 -19.62 -6.02
N LEU A 17 23.70 -18.93 -4.94
CA LEU A 17 22.72 -18.59 -3.90
C LEU A 17 21.75 -17.49 -4.34
N ALA A 18 22.22 -16.47 -5.08
CA ALA A 18 21.37 -15.40 -5.57
C ALA A 18 20.42 -15.90 -6.66
N VAL A 19 20.88 -16.79 -7.56
CA VAL A 19 20.01 -17.46 -8.53
C VAL A 19 18.96 -18.31 -7.81
N LYS A 20 19.37 -19.09 -6.80
CA LYS A 20 18.44 -19.90 -5.98
C LYS A 20 17.42 -19.04 -5.21
N ALA A 21 17.79 -17.83 -4.81
CA ALA A 21 16.91 -16.86 -4.16
C ALA A 21 15.91 -16.17 -5.12
N GLY A 22 16.02 -16.41 -6.44
CA GLY A 22 15.14 -15.81 -7.44
C GLY A 22 15.54 -14.40 -7.88
N CYS A 23 16.82 -14.03 -7.72
CA CYS A 23 17.34 -12.78 -8.25
C CYS A 23 17.41 -12.81 -9.80
N GLN A 24 17.22 -11.65 -10.42
CA GLN A 24 17.38 -11.49 -11.86
C GLN A 24 18.87 -11.65 -12.26
N PRO A 25 19.18 -12.19 -13.45
CA PRO A 25 20.57 -12.37 -13.89
C PRO A 25 21.41 -11.08 -13.89
N SER A 26 20.78 -9.93 -14.20
CA SER A 26 21.41 -8.62 -14.11
C SER A 26 21.79 -8.25 -12.67
N ALA A 27 20.91 -8.52 -11.72
CA ALA A 27 21.13 -8.28 -10.29
C ALA A 27 22.21 -9.20 -9.71
N VAL A 28 22.30 -10.44 -10.18
CA VAL A 28 23.35 -11.38 -9.76
C VAL A 28 24.74 -10.85 -10.13
N ARG A 29 24.91 -10.32 -11.36
CA ARG A 29 26.18 -9.71 -11.77
C ARG A 29 26.54 -8.50 -10.92
N GLU A 30 25.57 -7.61 -10.68
CA GLU A 30 25.76 -6.46 -9.81
C GLU A 30 26.13 -6.88 -8.38
N ALA A 31 25.52 -7.95 -7.86
CA ALA A 31 25.82 -8.51 -6.55
C ALA A 31 27.26 -9.02 -6.45
N ILE A 32 27.74 -9.73 -7.47
CA ILE A 32 29.11 -10.23 -7.53
C ILE A 32 30.10 -9.05 -7.57
N GLU A 33 29.87 -8.05 -8.41
CA GLU A 33 30.76 -6.90 -8.56
C GLU A 33 30.84 -6.04 -7.28
N LEU A 34 29.69 -5.76 -6.66
CA LEU A 34 29.63 -4.90 -5.48
C LEU A 34 30.05 -5.62 -4.20
N TYR A 35 29.54 -6.83 -3.99
CA TYR A 35 29.64 -7.52 -2.70
C TYR A 35 30.67 -8.65 -2.70
N GLY A 36 31.02 -9.22 -3.85
CA GLY A 36 32.04 -10.28 -3.96
C GLY A 36 33.37 -9.94 -3.27
N PRO A 37 33.97 -8.75 -3.47
CA PRO A 37 35.20 -8.36 -2.79
C PRO A 37 35.07 -8.18 -1.27
N GLN A 38 33.84 -8.11 -0.75
CA GLN A 38 33.55 -7.82 0.66
C GLN A 38 33.43 -9.09 1.50
N PHE A 39 33.25 -10.26 0.87
CA PHE A 39 33.23 -11.56 1.53
C PHE A 39 34.63 -12.17 1.56
N LYS A 40 35.03 -12.68 2.73
CA LYS A 40 36.34 -13.33 2.92
C LYS A 40 36.17 -14.71 3.54
N ASN A 41 36.97 -15.67 3.07
CA ASN A 41 37.06 -16.99 3.67
C ASN A 41 37.74 -16.88 5.03
N MET A 42 37.02 -17.24 6.09
CA MET A 42 37.58 -17.51 7.41
C MET A 42 37.07 -18.87 7.88
N ASP A 43 37.98 -19.76 8.26
CA ASP A 43 37.66 -21.09 8.81
C ASP A 43 36.74 -21.97 7.93
N GLY A 44 36.75 -21.75 6.61
CA GLY A 44 35.91 -22.48 5.65
C GLY A 44 34.55 -21.83 5.36
N GLU A 45 34.26 -20.70 6.00
CA GLU A 45 33.02 -19.94 5.81
C GLU A 45 33.29 -18.57 5.17
N LEU A 46 32.35 -18.11 4.34
CA LEU A 46 32.42 -16.82 3.68
C LEU A 46 31.67 -15.77 4.50
N LEU A 47 32.43 -14.97 5.23
CA LEU A 47 31.90 -13.93 6.12
C LEU A 47 32.06 -12.54 5.51
N TYR A 48 31.02 -11.72 5.66
CA TYR A 48 31.03 -10.34 5.19
C TYR A 48 31.91 -9.44 6.08
N ARG A 49 32.86 -8.73 5.45
CA ARG A 49 33.81 -7.80 6.06
C ARG A 49 33.83 -6.44 5.34
N GLY A 50 32.73 -6.07 4.70
CA GLY A 50 32.58 -4.77 4.05
C GLY A 50 32.39 -3.60 5.02
N SER A 51 32.22 -2.40 4.46
CA SER A 51 32.04 -1.16 5.24
C SER A 51 30.67 -1.06 5.91
N GLN A 52 29.68 -1.85 5.47
CA GLN A 52 28.33 -1.77 6.01
C GLN A 52 28.23 -2.61 7.29
N SER A 53 28.10 -1.93 8.43
CA SER A 53 28.00 -2.56 9.74
C SER A 53 26.81 -3.53 9.86
N GLN A 54 25.73 -3.28 9.12
CA GLN A 54 24.52 -4.10 9.10
C GLN A 54 24.73 -5.52 8.58
N PHE A 55 25.78 -5.77 7.81
CA PHE A 55 26.11 -7.08 7.27
C PHE A 55 27.34 -7.70 7.93
N ALA A 56 27.99 -7.03 8.88
CA ALA A 56 29.24 -7.48 9.46
C ALA A 56 29.12 -8.84 10.15
N GLY A 57 29.91 -9.81 9.68
CA GLY A 57 29.91 -11.18 10.22
C GLY A 57 28.76 -12.07 9.73
N MET A 58 27.94 -11.59 8.80
CA MET A 58 26.88 -12.39 8.18
C MET A 58 27.47 -13.32 7.12
N THR A 59 26.92 -14.53 7.00
CA THR A 59 27.28 -15.47 5.94
C THR A 59 26.64 -15.08 4.60
N ILE A 60 27.18 -15.56 3.47
CA ILE A 60 26.55 -15.34 2.15
C ILE A 60 25.13 -15.93 2.10
N GLU A 61 24.92 -17.07 2.75
CA GLU A 61 23.60 -17.73 2.80
C GLU A 61 22.58 -16.85 3.51
N GLU A 62 22.93 -16.30 4.68
CA GLU A 62 22.08 -15.36 5.41
C GLU A 62 21.88 -14.05 4.63
N TRP A 63 22.93 -13.56 3.97
CA TRP A 63 22.84 -12.35 3.14
C TRP A 63 21.89 -12.55 1.96
N CYS A 64 21.96 -13.68 1.24
CA CYS A 64 21.08 -14.01 0.12
C CYS A 64 19.66 -14.38 0.56
N ALA A 65 19.50 -15.02 1.71
CA ALA A 65 18.20 -15.47 2.22
C ALA A 65 17.41 -14.36 2.94
N THR A 66 18.06 -13.28 3.37
CA THR A 66 17.41 -12.29 4.22
C THR A 66 16.34 -11.49 3.48
N THR A 67 15.20 -11.33 4.14
CA THR A 67 14.14 -10.36 3.82
C THR A 67 14.72 -8.96 3.53
N HIS A 68 15.89 -8.65 4.09
CA HIS A 68 16.63 -7.41 3.86
C HIS A 68 17.03 -7.17 2.40
N LEU A 69 17.44 -8.18 1.64
CA LEU A 69 17.75 -7.98 0.22
C LEU A 69 16.48 -7.55 -0.55
N LYS A 70 15.34 -8.16 -0.21
CA LYS A 70 14.02 -7.79 -0.75
C LYS A 70 13.57 -6.40 -0.29
N GLU A 71 13.90 -6.00 0.93
CA GLU A 71 13.58 -4.66 1.47
C GLU A 71 14.45 -3.55 0.86
N ILE A 72 15.76 -3.77 0.76
CA ILE A 72 16.73 -2.76 0.31
C ILE A 72 16.76 -2.67 -1.21
N LYS A 73 16.73 -3.82 -1.90
CA LYS A 73 16.79 -3.90 -3.37
C LYS A 73 15.65 -4.77 -3.92
N PRO A 74 14.39 -4.33 -3.80
CA PRO A 74 13.24 -5.08 -4.32
C PRO A 74 13.30 -5.32 -5.84
N HIS A 75 13.94 -4.41 -6.58
CA HIS A 75 14.11 -4.49 -8.04
C HIS A 75 15.08 -5.58 -8.50
N TRP A 76 15.86 -6.17 -7.58
CA TRP A 76 16.76 -7.28 -7.89
C TRP A 76 16.03 -8.61 -8.06
N PHE A 77 14.84 -8.72 -7.50
CA PHE A 77 14.00 -9.91 -7.63
C PHE A 77 13.11 -9.76 -8.85
N PHE A 78 12.72 -10.88 -9.46
CA PHE A 78 11.57 -10.85 -10.34
C PHE A 78 10.38 -10.31 -9.55
N ALA A 79 9.54 -9.48 -10.16
CA ALA A 79 8.32 -9.03 -9.50
C ALA A 79 7.57 -10.29 -9.02
N ASP A 80 7.48 -10.47 -7.70
CA ASP A 80 6.96 -11.69 -7.04
C ASP A 80 5.52 -12.02 -7.45
N GLU A 81 4.87 -11.15 -8.22
CA GLU A 81 3.54 -11.36 -8.75
C GLU A 81 3.61 -11.13 -10.25
N ILE A 82 3.53 -12.22 -11.02
CA ILE A 82 2.72 -12.19 -12.25
C ILE A 82 1.32 -11.84 -11.73
N GLN A 83 1.05 -10.56 -11.51
CA GLN A 83 -0.28 -10.10 -11.20
C GLN A 83 -1.10 -10.52 -12.39
N SER A 84 -2.01 -11.46 -12.16
CA SER A 84 -3.02 -11.76 -13.15
C SER A 84 -3.58 -10.43 -13.61
N LEU A 85 -3.77 -10.27 -14.92
CA LEU A 85 -4.34 -9.03 -15.47
C LEU A 85 -5.64 -8.63 -14.75
N GLU A 86 -6.36 -9.62 -14.21
CA GLU A 86 -7.49 -9.46 -13.31
C GLU A 86 -7.14 -8.77 -11.98
N GLU A 87 -6.09 -9.21 -11.29
CA GLU A 87 -5.60 -8.59 -10.04
C GLU A 87 -5.11 -7.16 -10.26
N ALA A 88 -4.43 -6.92 -11.38
CA ALA A 88 -4.00 -5.57 -11.76
C ALA A 88 -5.21 -4.67 -12.12
N ALA A 89 -6.23 -5.22 -12.78
CA ALA A 89 -7.44 -4.50 -13.17
C ALA A 89 -8.36 -4.19 -11.98
N PHE A 90 -8.60 -5.16 -11.10
CA PHE A 90 -9.58 -5.05 -10.01
C PHE A 90 -8.96 -4.67 -8.67
N GLY A 91 -7.65 -4.80 -8.51
CA GLY A 91 -6.91 -4.46 -7.30
C GLY A 91 -6.84 -5.64 -6.33
N GLY A 92 -5.63 -6.20 -6.16
CA GLY A 92 -5.34 -7.23 -5.17
C GLY A 92 -5.25 -6.69 -3.72
N PRO A 93 -4.94 -7.55 -2.73
CA PRO A 93 -4.83 -7.16 -1.33
C PRO A 93 -3.81 -6.04 -1.07
N LYS A 94 -2.74 -5.99 -1.88
CA LYS A 94 -1.65 -5.01 -1.77
C LYS A 94 -1.73 -3.85 -2.78
N ASN A 95 -2.48 -4.02 -3.88
CA ASN A 95 -2.44 -3.08 -5.02
C ASN A 95 -3.78 -2.40 -5.29
N LYS A 96 -3.69 -1.13 -5.71
CA LYS A 96 -4.86 -0.36 -6.12
C LYS A 96 -5.31 -0.78 -7.53
N PRO A 97 -6.63 -0.73 -7.83
CA PRO A 97 -7.12 -1.03 -9.17
C PRO A 97 -6.52 -0.09 -10.21
N ASN A 98 -6.07 -0.63 -11.34
CA ASN A 98 -5.48 0.14 -12.44
C ASN A 98 -6.45 0.23 -13.64
N LEU A 99 -6.82 1.47 -14.02
CA LEU A 99 -7.69 1.75 -15.17
C LEU A 99 -7.10 1.27 -16.51
N ALA A 100 -5.78 1.36 -16.68
CA ALA A 100 -5.11 0.87 -17.88
C ALA A 100 -5.19 -0.65 -17.99
N ALA A 101 -5.00 -1.36 -16.87
CA ALA A 101 -5.13 -2.82 -16.80
C ALA A 101 -6.57 -3.27 -17.06
N ARG A 102 -7.58 -2.53 -16.57
CA ARG A 102 -9.00 -2.79 -16.93
C ARG A 102 -9.24 -2.69 -18.44
N GLY A 103 -8.71 -1.65 -19.07
CA GLY A 103 -8.83 -1.46 -20.52
C GLY A 103 -8.17 -2.59 -21.31
N GLN A 104 -7.03 -3.10 -20.83
CA GLN A 104 -6.36 -4.25 -21.43
C GLN A 104 -7.15 -5.55 -21.22
N LEU A 105 -7.68 -5.80 -20.02
CA LEU A 105 -8.50 -6.97 -19.72
C LEU A 105 -9.77 -7.03 -20.58
N VAL A 106 -10.43 -5.89 -20.82
CA VAL A 106 -11.59 -5.81 -21.73
C VAL A 106 -11.19 -6.17 -23.17
N ARG A 107 -9.99 -5.80 -23.62
CA ARG A 107 -9.52 -6.12 -24.98
C ARG A 107 -9.21 -7.60 -25.15
N GLU A 108 -8.66 -8.25 -24.12
CA GLU A 108 -8.27 -9.65 -24.19
C GLU A 108 -9.45 -10.61 -24.01
N VAL A 109 -10.32 -10.34 -23.04
CA VAL A 109 -11.41 -11.26 -22.66
C VAL A 109 -12.75 -10.86 -23.30
N GLY A 110 -12.88 -9.61 -23.73
CA GLY A 110 -14.12 -9.05 -24.26
C GLY A 110 -15.09 -8.57 -23.17
N GLN A 111 -16.00 -7.66 -23.56
CA GLN A 111 -16.88 -6.96 -22.61
C GLN A 111 -17.77 -7.90 -21.77
N ALA A 112 -18.36 -8.93 -22.39
CA ALA A 112 -19.29 -9.82 -21.70
C ALA A 112 -18.63 -10.65 -20.58
N LEU A 113 -17.43 -11.17 -20.84
CA LEU A 113 -16.67 -11.93 -19.84
C LEU A 113 -16.05 -11.00 -18.79
N TYR A 114 -15.64 -9.80 -19.19
CA TYR A 114 -15.17 -8.78 -18.26
C TYR A 114 -16.25 -8.39 -17.24
N ASP A 115 -17.51 -8.25 -17.66
CA ASP A 115 -18.62 -7.93 -16.76
C ASP A 115 -18.88 -9.07 -15.75
N ASP A 116 -18.73 -10.33 -16.18
CA ASP A 116 -18.84 -11.50 -15.28
C ASP A 116 -17.67 -11.55 -14.28
N LEU A 117 -16.43 -11.33 -14.75
CA LEU A 117 -15.25 -11.23 -13.90
C LEU A 117 -15.39 -10.10 -12.87
N MET A 118 -15.87 -8.93 -13.30
CA MET A 118 -16.11 -7.79 -12.42
C MET A 118 -17.12 -8.13 -11.32
N ARG A 119 -18.20 -8.85 -11.64
CA ARG A 119 -19.18 -9.32 -10.66
C ARG A 119 -18.58 -10.30 -9.66
N ARG A 120 -17.79 -11.27 -10.13
CA ARG A 120 -17.10 -12.25 -9.27
C ARG A 120 -16.12 -11.57 -8.31
N TRP A 121 -15.43 -10.55 -8.80
CA TRP A 121 -14.49 -9.75 -8.02
C TRP A 121 -15.16 -8.69 -7.11
N GLY A 122 -16.49 -8.54 -7.18
CA GLY A 122 -17.22 -7.51 -6.42
C GLY A 122 -16.84 -6.07 -6.79
N ALA A 123 -16.22 -5.87 -7.96
CA ALA A 123 -15.86 -4.56 -8.47
C ALA A 123 -17.07 -3.93 -9.19
N SER A 124 -17.06 -2.60 -9.36
CA SER A 124 -18.10 -1.92 -10.15
C SER A 124 -17.51 -0.79 -11.00
N HIS A 125 -18.23 -0.48 -12.09
CA HIS A 125 -17.88 0.60 -13.03
C HIS A 125 -18.17 2.01 -12.49
N THR A 126 -19.08 2.14 -11.54
CA THR A 126 -19.70 3.43 -11.16
C THR A 126 -19.24 3.96 -9.82
N THR A 127 -18.58 3.16 -8.97
CA THR A 127 -18.06 3.63 -7.69
C THR A 127 -16.55 3.61 -7.67
N ASN A 128 -15.97 4.79 -7.39
CA ASN A 128 -14.61 4.93 -6.90
C ASN A 128 -14.40 4.01 -5.69
N GLY A 129 -13.91 2.79 -5.91
CA GLY A 129 -13.27 1.95 -4.89
C GLY A 129 -13.98 1.85 -3.54
N VAL A 130 -15.31 1.76 -3.50
CA VAL A 130 -15.98 1.46 -2.23
C VAL A 130 -15.83 -0.05 -2.01
N ARG A 131 -14.76 -0.41 -1.28
CA ARG A 131 -14.69 -1.72 -0.63
C ARG A 131 -16.02 -1.92 0.13
N PRO A 132 -16.68 -3.08 0.03
CA PRO A 132 -17.72 -3.42 0.99
C PRO A 132 -17.14 -3.18 2.38
N GLY A 133 -17.75 -2.27 3.15
CA GLY A 133 -17.31 -2.03 4.52
C GLY A 133 -17.35 -3.35 5.30
N PRO A 134 -16.50 -3.53 6.32
CA PRO A 134 -16.60 -4.69 7.19
C PRO A 134 -18.05 -4.84 7.66
N GLU A 135 -18.57 -6.08 7.64
CA GLU A 135 -19.92 -6.36 8.10
C GLU A 135 -20.13 -5.73 9.48
N PRO A 136 -21.24 -5.02 9.71
CA PRO A 136 -21.51 -4.42 11.01
C PRO A 136 -21.48 -5.52 12.06
N LYS A 137 -20.64 -5.35 13.08
CA LYS A 137 -20.59 -6.29 14.21
C LYS A 137 -22.00 -6.38 14.79
N LYS A 138 -22.50 -7.59 15.03
CA LYS A 138 -23.86 -7.85 15.55
C LYS A 138 -24.21 -7.11 16.86
N ASP A 139 -23.21 -6.55 17.54
CA ASP A 139 -23.36 -5.77 18.77
C ASP A 139 -23.34 -4.24 18.58
N GLU A 140 -23.18 -3.72 17.36
CA GLU A 140 -23.28 -2.29 17.10
C GLU A 140 -24.74 -1.84 17.10
N LYS A 141 -25.13 -1.12 18.15
CA LYS A 141 -26.41 -0.39 18.22
C LYS A 141 -26.58 0.43 16.93
N PRO A 142 -27.79 0.46 16.33
CA PRO A 142 -28.04 1.23 15.12
C PRO A 142 -27.58 2.67 15.34
N ARG A 143 -26.71 3.16 14.46
CA ARG A 143 -26.30 4.56 14.44
C ARG A 143 -27.57 5.38 14.25
N SER A 144 -28.08 5.95 15.34
CA SER A 144 -29.15 6.94 15.31
C SER A 144 -28.77 8.02 14.29
N PRO A 145 -29.67 8.48 13.42
CA PRO A 145 -29.38 9.49 12.41
C PRO A 145 -28.94 10.85 13.02
N GLU A 146 -29.03 11.02 14.33
CA GLU A 146 -28.58 12.19 15.07
C GLU A 146 -27.22 11.94 15.72
N SER A 147 -26.18 11.79 14.89
CA SER A 147 -24.82 11.82 15.43
C SER A 147 -24.49 13.22 15.97
N LYS A 148 -23.78 13.29 17.10
CA LYS A 148 -23.33 14.52 17.81
C LYS A 148 -22.76 15.65 16.93
N ALA A 149 -22.42 15.38 15.67
CA ALA A 149 -22.03 16.37 14.68
C ALA A 149 -23.13 17.41 14.41
N THR A 150 -24.41 17.04 14.47
CA THR A 150 -25.53 17.98 14.25
C THR A 150 -25.73 18.91 15.44
N GLN A 151 -25.48 18.45 16.67
CA GLN A 151 -25.69 19.24 17.90
C GLN A 151 -24.71 20.42 18.04
N ASN A 152 -23.47 20.27 17.55
CA ASN A 152 -22.45 21.31 17.64
C ASN A 152 -22.27 22.13 16.34
N ASN A 153 -23.13 21.90 15.34
CA ASN A 153 -23.03 22.63 14.08
C ASN A 153 -23.73 24.00 14.21
N PRO A 154 -23.02 25.13 13.98
CA PRO A 154 -23.60 26.46 14.15
C PRO A 154 -24.61 26.85 13.06
N TRP A 155 -24.79 26.00 12.04
CA TRP A 155 -25.85 26.10 11.02
C TRP A 155 -27.06 25.20 11.30
N SER A 156 -27.05 24.41 12.40
CA SER A 156 -28.20 23.60 12.81
C SER A 156 -29.32 24.47 13.39
N ALA A 157 -30.57 23.99 13.30
CA ALA A 157 -31.72 24.69 13.87
C ALA A 157 -31.64 24.81 15.41
N SER A 158 -31.08 23.79 16.07
CA SER A 158 -30.93 23.74 17.53
C SER A 158 -29.80 24.62 18.08
N ASN A 159 -28.78 24.93 17.27
CA ASN A 159 -27.57 25.63 17.73
C ASN A 159 -27.14 26.74 16.76
N TRP A 160 -28.10 27.51 16.25
CA TRP A 160 -27.83 28.59 15.31
C TRP A 160 -27.01 29.73 15.95
N ASN A 161 -25.76 29.92 15.52
CA ASN A 161 -24.86 30.95 16.07
C ASN A 161 -24.02 31.64 14.99
N ILE A 162 -24.40 32.87 14.63
CA ILE A 162 -23.78 33.65 13.55
C ILE A 162 -22.31 34.01 13.84
N THR A 163 -21.95 34.23 15.10
CA THR A 163 -20.57 34.56 15.51
C THR A 163 -19.64 33.37 15.27
N ARG A 164 -20.08 32.16 15.65
CA ARG A 164 -19.34 30.91 15.39
C ARG A 164 -19.22 30.60 13.90
N GLN A 165 -20.24 30.92 13.11
CA GLN A 165 -20.16 30.80 11.65
C GLN A 165 -19.04 31.70 11.09
N GLY A 166 -18.94 32.94 11.56
CA GLY A 166 -17.87 33.87 11.17
C GLY A 166 -16.47 33.40 11.56
N GLU A 167 -16.31 32.83 12.76
CA GLU A 167 -15.05 32.21 13.20
C GLU A 167 -14.64 31.04 12.30
N ILE A 168 -15.57 30.15 11.98
CA ILE A 168 -15.31 28.98 11.13
C ILE A 168 -14.94 29.38 9.71
N VAL A 169 -15.62 30.39 9.14
CA VAL A 169 -15.28 30.90 7.80
C VAL A 169 -13.88 31.51 7.79
N LYS A 170 -13.49 32.25 8.84
CA LYS A 170 -12.14 32.82 8.97
C LYS A 170 -11.07 31.75 9.18
N ALA A 171 -11.34 30.71 9.97
CA ALA A 171 -10.35 29.69 10.34
C ALA A 171 -10.15 28.58 9.28
N LEU A 172 -11.25 28.10 8.69
CA LEU A 172 -11.23 26.94 7.78
C LEU A 172 -11.41 27.32 6.30
N GLY A 173 -11.79 28.56 6.02
CA GLY A 173 -12.09 29.05 4.67
C GLY A 173 -13.50 28.69 4.20
N LEU A 174 -13.94 29.40 3.15
CA LEU A 174 -15.32 29.38 2.65
C LEU A 174 -15.78 27.99 2.19
N ALA A 175 -14.92 27.24 1.47
CA ALA A 175 -15.27 25.92 0.93
C ALA A 175 -15.57 24.89 2.03
N LYS A 176 -14.80 24.89 3.12
CA LYS A 176 -15.02 23.98 4.26
C LYS A 176 -16.24 24.39 5.08
N ALA A 177 -16.43 25.69 5.30
CA ALA A 177 -17.62 26.22 5.96
C ALA A 177 -18.91 25.84 5.21
N GLN A 178 -18.89 25.87 3.87
CA GLN A 178 -20.04 25.48 3.05
C GLN A 178 -20.37 23.99 3.18
N GLY A 179 -19.35 23.14 3.29
CA GLY A 179 -19.54 21.71 3.57
C GLY A 179 -20.19 21.46 4.94
N ILE A 180 -19.78 22.23 5.96
CA ILE A 180 -20.36 22.14 7.31
C ILE A 180 -21.81 22.64 7.32
N ALA A 181 -22.11 23.76 6.65
CA ALA A 181 -23.48 24.26 6.51
C ALA A 181 -24.38 23.22 5.80
N LYS A 182 -23.88 22.62 4.71
CA LYS A 182 -24.61 21.59 3.95
C LYS A 182 -24.91 20.34 4.79
N ALA A 183 -23.99 19.94 5.67
CA ALA A 183 -24.21 18.81 6.58
C ALA A 183 -25.35 19.06 7.59
N ALA A 184 -25.67 20.32 7.89
CA ALA A 184 -26.83 20.72 8.68
C ALA A 184 -28.08 21.04 7.83
N GLY A 185 -28.04 20.84 6.51
CA GLY A 185 -29.14 21.21 5.60
C GLY A 185 -29.30 22.72 5.38
N SER A 186 -28.24 23.50 5.60
CA SER A 186 -28.24 24.96 5.52
C SER A 186 -27.17 25.49 4.55
N TYR A 187 -27.07 26.81 4.39
CA TYR A 187 -26.09 27.48 3.54
C TYR A 187 -25.50 28.72 4.23
N ILE A 188 -24.30 29.15 3.79
CA ILE A 188 -23.66 30.36 4.33
C ILE A 188 -24.49 31.59 3.96
N GLY A 189 -24.86 32.40 4.95
CA GLY A 189 -25.73 33.56 4.77
C GLY A 189 -27.23 33.23 4.85
N ALA A 190 -27.60 31.99 5.15
CA ALA A 190 -28.97 31.67 5.52
C ALA A 190 -29.39 32.46 6.78
N THR A 191 -30.67 32.81 6.87
CA THR A 191 -31.25 33.42 8.07
C THR A 191 -31.61 32.35 9.09
N LYS A 192 -31.68 32.74 10.37
CA LYS A 192 -32.04 31.82 11.47
C LYS A 192 -33.39 31.15 11.16
N PRO A 193 -33.50 29.81 11.20
CA PRO A 193 -34.78 29.15 10.95
C PRO A 193 -35.81 29.58 11.99
N ALA A 194 -37.03 29.84 11.54
CA ALA A 194 -38.15 30.11 12.43
C ALA A 194 -38.37 28.87 13.32
N THR A 195 -38.41 29.09 14.63
CA THR A 195 -38.63 28.00 15.59
C THR A 195 -40.10 27.57 15.41
N ALA A 196 -40.33 26.40 14.82
CA ALA A 196 -41.66 25.83 14.78
C ALA A 196 -42.08 25.55 16.23
N HIS A 197 -43.07 26.29 16.73
CA HIS A 197 -43.71 26.07 18.01
C HIS A 197 -44.65 24.87 17.95
#